data_AF-A0A9R1ULB3-F1
#
_entry.id   AF-A0A9R1ULB3-F1
#
_cell.length_a   1.000
_cell.length_b   1.000
_cell.length_c   1.000
_cell.angle_alpha   90.00
_cell.angle_beta   90.00
_cell.angle_gamma   90.00
#
_symmetry.space_group_name_H-M   'P 1'
#
loop_
_entity.id
_entity.type
_entity.pdbx_description
1 polymer ?
#
loop_
_entity_poly.entity_id
_entity_poly.type
_entity_poly.pdbx_seq_one_letter_code
_entity_poly.pdbx_strand_id
1 'polypeptide(L)'
;MAHILNIIVNDGLKYQNCHVECIQKAVRYIRMSPQRISKFMKAFLCGDTPTRWKSTFMLLKSAYQLREAFMEFGVRDYNSEFYVSLTYKSYERDLGRVPENYEFEIVMEIVKFFEKFKTKTELVSATSKPLVNLFIREVLDVDIHLRKWSTKPMFLKMVKDMKTKYDKHWGICNKMNDFRYFMVLLDLTSESPFLLHAFKKMIGYMEPSLTPMGIDIKARQMVREVENRMENLFMSYLERFDNASQIVIDVDDDNDFFGDFLCTGGSNSDPIDKELRTYLKENIVNYKKDFSILGWWRVNVIRFPTVARMAKDILAIQISSMASESAFSTCGRVVSEYQTSLSTLIVEALLCNQDWVRKSINLIIDNIDDT
;
A
#
# COMPACT_ATOMS: atom_id res chain seq x y z
N MET A 1 3.37 -5.68 1.01
CA MET A 1 3.54 -4.34 1.62
C MET A 1 2.67 -4.14 2.85
N ALA A 2 1.36 -4.40 2.80
CA ALA A 2 0.46 -4.17 3.95
C ALA A 2 0.91 -4.88 5.23
N HIS A 3 1.37 -6.13 5.13
CA HIS A 3 1.91 -6.88 6.27
C HIS A 3 3.10 -6.15 6.94
N ILE A 4 4.01 -5.60 6.14
CA ILE A 4 5.17 -4.85 6.66
C ILE A 4 4.71 -3.53 7.30
N LEU A 5 3.74 -2.82 6.70
CA LEU A 5 3.12 -1.64 7.33
C LEU A 5 2.52 -1.99 8.70
N ASN A 6 1.80 -3.12 8.80
CA ASN A 6 1.24 -3.59 10.06
C ASN A 6 2.35 -3.86 11.09
N ILE A 7 3.45 -4.51 10.71
CA ILE A 7 4.60 -4.74 11.59
C ILE A 7 5.18 -3.41 12.09
N ILE A 8 5.38 -2.44 11.19
CA ILE A 8 5.93 -1.13 11.53
C ILE A 8 5.01 -0.43 12.54
N VAL A 9 3.70 -0.35 12.26
CA VAL A 9 2.73 0.31 13.14
C VAL A 9 2.63 -0.37 14.50
N ASN A 10 2.57 -1.71 14.52
CA ASN A 10 2.50 -2.46 15.77
C ASN A 10 3.73 -2.23 16.66
N ASP A 11 4.92 -2.03 16.09
CA ASP A 11 6.12 -1.73 16.88
C ASP A 11 6.03 -0.34 17.54
N GLY A 12 5.43 0.64 16.86
CA GLY A 12 5.13 1.94 17.45
C GLY A 12 4.11 1.89 18.58
N LEU A 13 3.10 1.01 18.46
CA LEU A 13 2.07 0.83 19.49
C LEU A 13 2.53 0.06 20.72
N LYS A 14 3.71 -0.58 20.69
CA LYS A 14 4.33 -1.14 21.91
C LYS A 14 4.69 -0.05 22.92
N TYR A 15 4.89 1.17 22.45
CA TYR A 15 5.08 2.31 23.32
C TYR A 15 3.78 2.61 24.07
N GLN A 16 3.76 2.31 25.37
CA GLN A 16 2.64 2.61 26.24
C GLN A 16 2.50 4.13 26.39
N ASN A 17 1.35 4.65 25.94
CA ASN A 17 0.99 6.05 26.10
C ASN A 17 -0.14 6.12 27.13
N CYS A 18 0.12 6.76 28.27
CA CYS A 18 -0.83 6.82 29.38
C CYS A 18 -2.17 7.49 29.01
N HIS A 19 -2.17 8.42 28.04
CA HIS A 19 -3.39 9.07 27.54
C HIS A 19 -4.21 8.11 26.67
N VAL A 20 -3.55 7.33 25.81
CA VAL A 20 -4.20 6.26 25.03
C VAL A 20 -4.82 5.22 25.97
N GLU A 21 -4.09 4.79 27.00
CA GLU A 21 -4.59 3.83 27.99
C GLU A 21 -5.78 4.38 28.77
N CYS A 22 -5.75 5.67 29.14
CA CYS A 22 -6.86 6.34 29.80
C CYS A 22 -8.14 6.27 28.95
N ILE A 23 -8.05 6.63 27.66
CA ILE A 23 -9.19 6.54 26.73
C ILE A 23 -9.63 5.08 26.52
N GLN A 24 -8.70 4.14 26.35
CA GLN A 24 -9.02 2.72 26.19
C GLN A 24 -9.79 2.17 27.40
N LYS A 25 -9.38 2.53 28.63
CA LYS A 25 -10.06 2.12 29.86
C LYS A 25 -11.48 2.69 29.91
N ALA A 26 -11.65 3.98 29.60
CA ALA A 26 -12.97 4.62 29.56
C ALA A 26 -13.90 3.97 28.51
N VAL A 27 -13.41 3.74 27.29
CA VAL A 27 -14.14 3.03 26.24
C VAL A 27 -14.54 1.63 26.69
N ARG A 28 -13.61 0.89 27.32
CA ARG A 28 -13.88 -0.45 27.85
C ARG A 28 -14.97 -0.41 28.91
N TYR A 29 -14.88 0.52 29.86
CA TYR A 29 -15.89 0.69 30.91
C TYR A 29 -17.30 0.88 30.32
N ILE A 30 -17.44 1.77 29.33
CA ILE A 30 -18.72 2.07 28.70
C ILE A 30 -19.24 0.84 27.97
N ARG A 31 -18.38 0.15 27.21
CA ARG A 31 -18.75 -1.01 26.40
C ARG A 31 -19.02 -2.28 27.20
N MET A 32 -18.65 -2.34 28.48
CA MET A 32 -18.86 -3.51 29.35
C MET A 32 -20.33 -3.79 29.67
N SER A 33 -21.23 -2.80 29.57
CA SER A 33 -22.65 -3.00 29.87
C SER A 33 -23.54 -2.34 28.81
N PRO A 34 -24.56 -3.04 28.29
CA PRO A 34 -25.56 -2.44 27.39
C PRO A 34 -26.23 -1.20 27.99
N GLN A 35 -26.40 -1.16 29.31
CA GLN A 35 -26.98 -0.02 30.03
C GLN A 35 -26.04 1.19 29.98
N ARG A 36 -24.73 0.98 30.11
CA ARG A 36 -23.72 2.04 30.01
C ARG A 36 -23.63 2.59 28.59
N ILE A 37 -23.66 1.71 27.57
CA ILE A 37 -23.74 2.11 26.15
C ILE A 37 -25.00 2.95 25.91
N SER A 38 -26.16 2.49 26.40
CA SER A 38 -27.43 3.20 26.23
C SER A 38 -27.43 4.59 26.90
N LYS A 39 -26.71 4.75 28.01
CA LYS A 39 -26.56 6.04 28.72
C LYS A 39 -25.54 6.98 28.06
N PHE A 40 -24.47 6.43 27.50
CA PHE A 40 -23.35 7.19 26.94
C PHE A 40 -23.73 7.99 25.69
N MET A 41 -24.50 7.38 24.79
CA MET A 41 -25.23 7.93 23.64
C MET A 41 -25.39 6.78 22.63
N LYS A 42 -26.46 6.76 21.82
CA LYS A 42 -26.69 5.74 20.77
C LYS A 42 -25.72 5.86 19.57
N ALA A 43 -24.51 6.36 19.78
CA ALA A 43 -23.50 6.52 18.74
C ALA A 43 -22.56 5.30 18.68
N PHE A 44 -22.00 5.04 17.49
CA PHE A 44 -21.11 3.90 17.25
C PHE A 44 -19.72 4.14 17.87
N LEU A 45 -19.52 3.69 19.11
CA LEU A 45 -18.21 3.70 19.77
C LEU A 45 -17.44 2.42 19.41
N CYS A 46 -16.30 2.53 18.73
CA CYS A 46 -15.51 1.36 18.34
C CYS A 46 -14.83 0.71 19.56
N GLY A 47 -14.83 -0.64 19.60
CA GLY A 47 -14.08 -1.40 20.60
C GLY A 47 -12.62 -1.59 20.21
N ASP A 48 -11.77 -1.90 21.19
CA ASP A 48 -10.37 -2.22 20.93
C ASP A 48 -10.16 -3.72 20.70
N THR A 49 -9.18 -4.04 19.87
CA THR A 49 -8.58 -5.36 19.76
C THR A 49 -7.08 -5.13 19.70
N PRO A 50 -6.37 -5.19 20.85
CA PRO A 50 -4.96 -4.76 20.94
C PRO A 50 -4.00 -5.47 19.98
N THR A 51 -4.37 -6.64 19.47
CA THR A 51 -3.59 -7.39 18.46
C THR A 51 -3.76 -6.86 17.03
N ARG A 52 -4.65 -5.88 16.81
CA ARG A 52 -4.98 -5.31 15.50
C ARG A 52 -4.95 -3.78 15.57
N TRP A 53 -3.85 -3.16 15.17
CA TRP A 53 -3.71 -1.69 15.23
C TRP A 53 -4.85 -0.90 14.57
N LYS A 54 -5.49 -1.45 13.52
CA LYS A 54 -6.65 -0.82 12.85
C LYS A 54 -7.82 -0.62 13.82
N SER A 55 -8.10 -1.55 14.74
CA SER A 55 -9.16 -1.36 15.74
C SER A 55 -8.77 -0.31 16.76
N THR A 56 -7.51 -0.26 17.20
CA THR A 56 -7.01 0.78 18.11
C THR A 56 -7.13 2.16 17.46
N PHE A 57 -6.74 2.30 16.19
CA PHE A 57 -6.95 3.51 15.42
C PHE A 57 -8.43 3.93 15.36
N MET A 58 -9.33 3.00 15.03
CA MET A 58 -10.77 3.30 14.92
C MET A 58 -11.38 3.66 16.28
N LEU A 59 -10.95 3.00 17.36
CA LEU A 59 -11.32 3.34 18.74
C LEU A 59 -10.93 4.78 19.03
N LEU A 60 -9.66 5.14 18.87
CA LEU A 60 -9.16 6.47 19.22
C LEU A 60 -9.84 7.56 18.39
N LYS A 61 -10.03 7.32 17.09
CA LYS A 61 -10.76 8.24 16.19
C LYS A 61 -12.21 8.43 16.63
N SER A 62 -12.92 7.34 16.94
CA SER A 62 -14.31 7.42 17.42
C SER A 62 -14.42 8.06 18.80
N ALA A 63 -13.46 7.81 19.68
CA ALA A 63 -13.44 8.39 21.02
C ALA A 63 -13.26 9.91 20.96
N TYR A 64 -12.37 10.41 20.10
CA TYR A 64 -12.21 11.85 19.86
C TYR A 64 -13.47 12.50 19.30
N GLN A 65 -14.13 11.86 18.33
CA GLN A 65 -15.39 12.35 17.77
C GLN A 65 -16.51 12.45 18.82
N LEU A 66 -16.46 11.59 19.84
CA LEU A 66 -17.44 11.53 20.92
C LEU A 66 -16.93 12.20 22.21
N ARG A 67 -15.87 13.01 22.17
CA ARG A 67 -15.26 13.60 23.39
C ARG A 67 -16.27 14.37 24.26
N GLU A 68 -17.18 15.13 23.66
CA GLU A 68 -18.23 15.86 24.40
C GLU A 68 -19.17 14.89 25.13
N ALA A 69 -19.45 13.73 24.51
CA ALA A 69 -20.22 12.65 25.14
C ALA A 69 -19.48 12.05 26.35
N PHE A 70 -18.15 11.92 26.28
CA PHE A 70 -17.34 11.51 27.44
C PHE A 70 -17.40 12.53 28.58
N MET A 71 -17.33 13.83 28.25
CA MET A 71 -17.46 14.90 29.23
C MET A 71 -18.86 14.89 29.87
N GLU A 72 -19.91 14.81 29.06
CA GLU A 72 -21.29 14.73 29.55
C GLU A 72 -21.55 13.45 30.35
N PHE A 73 -20.99 12.32 29.96
CA PHE A 73 -21.14 11.07 30.70
C PHE A 73 -20.50 11.16 32.09
N GLY A 74 -19.44 11.98 32.23
CA GLY A 74 -18.90 12.39 33.52
C GLY A 74 -19.78 13.42 34.24
N VAL A 75 -20.28 14.44 33.55
CA VAL A 75 -20.94 15.61 34.16
C VAL A 75 -22.44 15.41 34.47
N ARG A 76 -23.16 14.51 33.78
CA ARG A 76 -24.60 14.24 33.98
C ARG A 76 -24.99 13.75 35.38
N ASP A 77 -24.07 13.76 36.34
CA ASP A 77 -24.26 13.54 37.77
C ASP A 77 -24.34 14.83 38.63
N TYR A 78 -24.25 16.05 38.05
CA TYR A 78 -24.21 17.29 38.87
C TYR A 78 -25.56 17.99 39.10
N ASN A 79 -26.57 17.82 38.24
CA ASN A 79 -27.79 18.65 38.26
C ASN A 79 -29.07 17.96 38.78
N SER A 80 -28.97 17.15 39.84
CA SER A 80 -30.15 16.74 40.61
C SER A 80 -29.79 16.64 42.08
N GLU A 81 -30.20 17.65 42.85
CA GLU A 81 -29.97 17.81 44.30
C GLU A 81 -30.71 16.77 45.18
N PHE A 82 -31.15 15.64 44.61
CA PHE A 82 -31.87 14.62 45.38
C PHE A 82 -31.59 13.16 44.95
N TYR A 83 -30.80 12.90 43.91
CA TYR A 83 -30.41 11.55 43.48
C TYR A 83 -28.97 11.49 42.92
N VAL A 84 -28.04 12.22 43.53
CA VAL A 84 -26.61 12.07 43.20
C VAL A 84 -26.13 10.68 43.63
N SER A 85 -25.20 10.10 42.86
CA SER A 85 -24.10 9.28 43.40
C SER A 85 -24.19 7.74 43.30
N LEU A 86 -24.52 7.19 42.13
CA LEU A 86 -24.03 5.84 41.81
C LEU A 86 -23.24 5.78 40.51
N THR A 87 -23.58 6.57 39.48
CA THR A 87 -22.96 6.41 38.16
C THR A 87 -21.58 7.07 38.07
N TYR A 88 -21.41 8.36 38.38
CA TYR A 88 -20.11 9.06 38.38
C TYR A 88 -19.17 8.52 39.45
N LYS A 89 -19.69 8.31 40.68
CA LYS A 89 -18.97 7.61 41.74
C LYS A 89 -18.60 6.16 41.40
N SER A 90 -19.19 5.54 40.37
CA SER A 90 -18.73 4.23 39.87
C SER A 90 -17.80 4.39 38.68
N TYR A 91 -18.00 5.39 37.81
CA TYR A 91 -17.16 5.65 36.66
C TYR A 91 -15.76 6.09 37.08
N GLU A 92 -15.66 7.12 37.92
CA GLU A 92 -14.40 7.59 38.49
C GLU A 92 -13.79 6.55 39.45
N ARG A 93 -14.59 5.86 40.27
CA ARG A 93 -14.11 4.80 41.16
C ARG A 93 -13.53 3.61 40.41
N ASP A 94 -14.23 3.11 39.39
CA ASP A 94 -13.81 1.92 38.64
C ASP A 94 -12.64 2.23 37.71
N LEU A 95 -12.50 3.47 37.24
CA LEU A 95 -11.39 3.91 36.37
C LEU A 95 -10.20 4.48 37.16
N GLY A 96 -10.41 4.93 38.39
CA GLY A 96 -9.48 5.75 39.18
C GLY A 96 -9.28 7.17 38.65
N ARG A 97 -9.30 7.33 37.32
CA ARG A 97 -9.17 8.62 36.62
C ARG A 97 -10.01 8.62 35.35
N VAL A 98 -10.85 9.65 35.20
CA VAL A 98 -11.67 9.88 34.00
C VAL A 98 -10.86 10.67 32.95
N PRO A 99 -11.02 10.41 31.63
CA PRO A 99 -10.37 11.21 30.60
C PRO A 99 -10.88 12.65 30.60
N GLU A 100 -9.96 13.61 30.54
CA GLU A 100 -10.24 15.04 30.39
C GLU A 100 -10.01 15.47 28.93
N ASN A 101 -10.44 16.68 28.57
CA ASN A 101 -10.34 17.19 27.20
C ASN A 101 -8.91 17.13 26.63
N TYR A 102 -7.90 17.35 27.47
CA TYR A 102 -6.52 17.35 27.01
C TYR A 102 -6.02 15.94 26.60
N GLU A 103 -6.50 14.84 27.21
CA GLU A 103 -6.23 13.48 26.71
C GLU A 103 -6.76 13.29 25.29
N PHE A 104 -7.95 13.81 24.99
CA PHE A 104 -8.55 13.70 23.66
C PHE A 104 -7.72 14.46 22.61
N GLU A 105 -7.21 15.64 22.94
CA GLU A 105 -6.32 16.39 22.05
C GLU A 105 -5.00 15.66 21.78
N ILE A 106 -4.40 15.07 22.81
CA ILE A 106 -3.19 14.24 22.68
C ILE A 106 -3.45 13.03 21.78
N VAL A 107 -4.57 12.33 22.00
CA VAL A 107 -4.97 11.18 21.19
C VAL A 107 -5.28 11.57 19.75
N MET A 108 -5.83 12.76 19.51
CA MET A 108 -6.06 13.25 18.16
C MET A 108 -4.75 13.45 17.38
N GLU A 109 -3.69 13.93 18.02
CA GLU A 109 -2.37 13.98 17.38
C GLU A 109 -1.84 12.58 17.02
N ILE A 110 -2.08 11.57 17.86
CA ILE A 110 -1.75 10.17 17.57
C ILE A 110 -2.58 9.64 16.40
N VAL A 111 -3.87 9.95 16.34
CA VAL A 111 -4.75 9.58 15.21
C VAL A 111 -4.23 10.21 13.91
N LYS A 112 -3.88 11.50 13.90
CA LYS A 112 -3.29 12.17 12.72
C LYS A 112 -1.99 11.51 12.28
N PHE A 113 -1.16 11.06 13.22
CA PHE A 113 0.05 10.32 12.91
C PHE A 113 -0.27 8.98 12.22
N PHE A 114 -1.21 8.20 12.75
CA PHE A 114 -1.56 6.88 12.19
C PHE A 114 -2.43 6.93 10.93
N GLU A 115 -3.13 8.03 10.66
CA GLU A 115 -3.99 8.19 9.47
C GLU A 115 -3.21 7.91 8.17
N LYS A 116 -1.95 8.38 8.07
CA LYS A 116 -1.08 8.12 6.91
C LYS A 116 -0.88 6.62 6.67
N PHE A 117 -0.66 5.85 7.72
CA PHE A 117 -0.49 4.40 7.62
C PHE A 117 -1.80 3.71 7.23
N LYS A 118 -2.94 4.20 7.74
CA LYS A 118 -4.26 3.68 7.37
C LYS A 118 -4.53 3.86 5.89
N THR A 119 -4.43 5.08 5.39
CA THR A 119 -4.65 5.39 3.97
C THR A 119 -3.74 4.55 3.07
N LYS A 120 -2.45 4.43 3.43
CA LYS A 120 -1.50 3.61 2.67
C LYS A 120 -1.82 2.13 2.71
N THR A 121 -2.24 1.62 3.86
CA THR A 121 -2.63 0.22 4.01
C THR A 121 -3.87 -0.07 3.18
N GLU A 122 -4.88 0.80 3.21
CA GLU A 122 -6.09 0.69 2.39
C GLU A 122 -5.77 0.73 0.90
N LEU A 123 -4.90 1.65 0.48
CA LEU A 123 -4.41 1.72 -0.90
C LEU A 123 -3.81 0.39 -1.34
N VAL A 124 -2.81 -0.13 -0.62
CA VAL A 124 -2.12 -1.37 -1.02
C VAL A 124 -2.91 -2.65 -0.73
N SER A 125 -4.02 -2.54 0.01
CA SER A 125 -5.00 -3.61 0.21
C SER A 125 -6.05 -3.67 -0.91
N ALA A 126 -6.16 -2.65 -1.76
CA ALA A 126 -7.07 -2.67 -2.88
C ALA A 126 -6.62 -3.71 -3.91
N THR A 127 -7.53 -4.64 -4.25
CA THR A 127 -7.25 -5.82 -5.11
C THR A 127 -7.53 -5.56 -6.59
N SER A 128 -8.16 -4.44 -6.94
CA SER A 128 -8.71 -4.19 -8.27
C SER A 128 -7.77 -3.46 -9.24
N LYS A 129 -6.61 -2.96 -8.79
CA LYS A 129 -5.69 -2.19 -9.63
C LYS A 129 -4.25 -2.68 -9.49
N PRO A 130 -3.44 -2.70 -10.57
CA PRO A 130 -2.01 -2.89 -10.47
C PRO A 130 -1.42 -1.64 -9.78
N LEU A 131 -1.13 -1.76 -8.49
CA LEU A 131 -0.58 -0.67 -7.66
C LEU A 131 0.92 -0.81 -7.43
N VAL A 132 1.55 -1.76 -8.09
CA VAL A 132 2.92 -2.17 -7.78
C VAL A 132 3.95 -1.12 -8.19
N ASN A 133 3.66 -0.39 -9.26
CA ASN A 133 4.40 0.79 -9.69
C ASN A 133 4.43 1.90 -8.62
N LEU A 134 3.41 1.95 -7.74
CA LEU A 134 3.37 2.92 -6.64
C LEU A 134 4.26 2.53 -5.46
N PHE A 135 4.79 1.30 -5.42
CA PHE A 135 5.46 0.75 -4.24
C PHE A 135 6.57 1.67 -3.69
N ILE A 136 7.53 2.09 -4.53
CA ILE A 136 8.65 2.92 -4.08
C ILE A 136 8.16 4.28 -3.59
N ARG A 137 7.22 4.90 -4.30
CA ARG A 137 6.61 6.17 -3.89
C ARG A 137 5.96 6.05 -2.51
N GLU A 138 5.16 5.00 -2.31
CA GLU A 138 4.43 4.81 -1.07
C GLU A 138 5.36 4.50 0.10
N VAL A 139 6.42 3.72 -0.11
CA VAL A 139 7.45 3.42 0.90
C VAL A 139 8.22 4.68 1.31
N LEU A 140 8.68 5.49 0.34
CA LEU A 140 9.41 6.72 0.63
C LEU A 140 8.54 7.76 1.35
N ASP A 141 7.26 7.84 1.00
CA ASP A 141 6.35 8.74 1.68
C ASP A 141 6.02 8.28 3.12
N VAL A 142 6.17 6.98 3.45
CA VAL A 142 6.22 6.53 4.85
C VAL A 142 7.48 7.03 5.56
N ASP A 143 8.64 6.96 4.91
CA ASP A 143 9.90 7.44 5.48
C ASP A 143 9.83 8.94 5.80
N ILE A 144 9.36 9.74 4.84
CA ILE A 144 9.17 11.18 4.99
C ILE A 144 8.23 11.47 6.16
N HIS A 145 7.13 10.72 6.28
CA HIS A 145 6.19 10.87 7.38
C HIS A 145 6.83 10.54 8.73
N LEU A 146 7.53 9.40 8.86
CA LEU A 146 8.25 9.06 10.09
C LEU A 146 9.23 10.18 10.48
N ARG A 147 10.05 10.67 9.55
CA ARG A 147 10.99 11.77 9.81
C ARG A 147 10.29 13.05 10.23
N LYS A 148 9.21 13.43 9.56
CA LYS A 148 8.41 14.62 9.92
C LYS A 148 7.92 14.54 11.37
N TRP A 149 7.46 13.37 11.81
CA TRP A 149 6.96 13.20 13.18
C TRP A 149 8.07 12.98 14.21
N SER A 150 9.28 12.60 13.79
CA SER A 150 10.44 12.55 14.69
C SER A 150 10.87 13.92 15.23
N THR A 151 10.40 15.03 14.65
CA THR A 151 10.69 16.37 15.18
C THR A 151 9.83 16.72 16.40
N LYS A 152 8.75 15.96 16.65
CA LYS A 152 7.85 16.18 17.79
C LYS A 152 8.32 15.35 18.99
N PRO A 153 8.62 15.96 20.15
CA PRO A 153 9.14 15.24 21.33
C PRO A 153 8.31 14.04 21.77
N MET A 154 6.98 14.18 21.76
CA MET A 154 6.02 13.13 22.12
C MET A 154 6.16 11.86 21.26
N PHE A 155 6.59 11.99 20.01
CA PHE A 155 6.64 10.89 19.05
C PHE A 155 8.05 10.28 18.91
N LEU A 156 9.08 10.85 19.56
CA LEU A 156 10.47 10.44 19.38
C LEU A 156 10.68 8.93 19.59
N LYS A 157 10.18 8.40 20.72
CA LYS A 157 10.34 6.98 21.04
C LYS A 157 9.55 6.08 20.09
N MET A 158 8.28 6.41 19.85
CA MET A 158 7.40 5.67 18.93
C MET A 158 8.00 5.62 17.51
N VAL A 159 8.40 6.77 16.98
CA VAL A 159 8.98 6.88 15.64
C VAL A 159 10.31 6.15 15.57
N LYS A 160 11.17 6.21 16.60
CA LYS A 160 12.43 5.47 16.64
C LYS A 160 12.21 3.96 16.50
N ASP A 161 11.24 3.41 17.23
CA ASP A 161 10.93 1.98 17.19
C ASP A 161 10.34 1.58 15.82
N MET A 162 9.37 2.35 15.32
CA MET A 162 8.80 2.17 13.97
C MET A 162 9.86 2.27 12.87
N LYS A 163 10.76 3.25 12.98
CA LYS A 163 11.84 3.50 12.02
C LYS A 163 12.84 2.35 11.99
N THR A 164 13.14 1.75 13.13
CA THR A 164 13.98 0.54 13.22
C THR A 164 13.37 -0.61 12.42
N LYS A 165 12.05 -0.83 12.51
CA LYS A 165 11.36 -1.84 11.68
C LYS A 165 11.31 -1.45 10.21
N TYR A 166 11.03 -0.19 9.92
CA TYR A 166 11.07 0.34 8.55
C TYR A 166 12.44 0.04 7.91
N ASP A 167 13.54 0.38 8.59
CA ASP A 167 14.88 0.25 8.03
C ASP A 167 15.28 -1.21 7.82
N LYS A 168 14.87 -2.10 8.74
CA LYS A 168 15.06 -3.54 8.59
C LYS A 168 14.45 -4.09 7.29
N HIS A 169 13.30 -3.57 6.86
CA HIS A 169 12.57 -4.09 5.70
C HIS A 169 12.81 -3.31 4.40
N TRP A 170 12.98 -1.99 4.51
CA TRP A 170 13.00 -1.05 3.38
C TRP A 170 14.16 -0.05 3.41
N GLY A 171 14.97 -0.03 4.47
CA GLY A 171 16.08 0.91 4.64
C GLY A 171 17.39 0.50 3.98
N ILE A 172 17.40 -0.53 3.14
CA ILE A 172 18.60 -0.92 2.39
C ILE A 172 18.20 -1.13 0.93
N CYS A 173 18.52 -0.16 0.09
CA CYS A 173 18.17 -0.15 -1.33
C CYS A 173 18.70 -1.38 -2.06
N ASN A 174 19.95 -1.77 -1.80
CA ASN A 174 20.61 -2.88 -2.49
C ASN A 174 20.08 -4.26 -2.07
N LYS A 175 19.25 -4.33 -1.01
CA LYS A 175 18.61 -5.58 -0.55
C LYS A 175 17.15 -5.67 -1.00
N MET A 176 16.60 -4.63 -1.61
CA MET A 176 15.28 -4.72 -2.20
C MET A 176 15.32 -5.56 -3.48
N ASN A 177 14.27 -6.36 -3.69
CA ASN A 177 14.10 -7.13 -4.92
C ASN A 177 14.04 -6.19 -6.14
N ASP A 178 14.83 -6.50 -7.16
CA ASP A 178 14.98 -5.72 -8.39
C ASP A 178 13.67 -5.46 -9.14
N PHE A 179 12.71 -6.39 -9.08
CA PHE A 179 11.40 -6.20 -9.70
C PHE A 179 10.71 -4.91 -9.22
N ARG A 180 10.97 -4.46 -7.99
CA ARG A 180 10.43 -3.20 -7.47
C ARG A 180 10.93 -1.97 -8.23
N TYR A 181 12.18 -2.02 -8.71
CA TYR A 181 12.76 -0.96 -9.52
C TYR A 181 12.35 -1.08 -10.98
N PHE A 182 12.30 -2.31 -11.51
CA PHE A 182 11.82 -2.56 -12.88
C PHE A 182 10.39 -2.08 -13.07
N MET A 183 9.51 -2.25 -12.08
CA MET A 183 8.14 -1.72 -12.12
C MET A 183 8.09 -0.21 -12.29
N VAL A 184 9.04 0.51 -11.70
CA VAL A 184 9.13 1.97 -11.83
C VAL A 184 9.67 2.34 -13.20
N LEU A 185 10.67 1.63 -13.72
CA LEU A 185 11.16 1.83 -15.09
C LEU A 185 10.10 1.50 -16.15
N LEU A 186 9.24 0.51 -15.89
CA LEU A 186 8.12 0.11 -16.75
C LEU A 186 6.88 1.00 -16.56
N ASP A 187 6.94 1.95 -15.62
CA ASP A 187 5.92 2.97 -15.42
C ASP A 187 6.33 4.27 -16.10
N LEU A 188 5.66 4.56 -17.21
CA LEU A 188 5.82 5.78 -18.03
C LEU A 188 5.50 7.08 -17.29
N THR A 189 5.04 7.01 -16.04
CA THR A 189 4.77 8.19 -15.21
C THR A 189 5.92 8.53 -14.27
N SER A 190 6.92 7.63 -14.14
CA SER A 190 7.98 7.74 -13.15
C SER A 190 9.26 7.02 -13.61
N GLU A 191 9.79 7.43 -14.76
CA GLU A 191 11.00 6.87 -15.39
C GLU A 191 12.27 7.01 -14.53
N SER A 192 13.43 6.74 -15.13
CA SER A 192 14.78 6.91 -14.57
C SER A 192 14.98 8.19 -13.71
N PRO A 193 14.41 9.38 -14.05
CA PRO A 193 14.50 10.57 -13.19
C PRO A 193 13.84 10.41 -11.81
N PHE A 194 12.71 9.69 -11.71
CA PHE A 194 12.07 9.42 -10.43
C PHE A 194 12.91 8.46 -9.59
N LEU A 195 13.46 7.39 -10.18
CA LEU A 195 14.39 6.51 -9.47
C LEU A 195 15.64 7.25 -9.01
N LEU A 196 16.18 8.15 -9.83
CA LEU A 196 17.30 9.00 -9.45
C LEU A 196 16.93 9.88 -8.25
N HIS A 197 15.76 10.53 -8.28
CA HIS A 197 15.28 11.32 -7.14
C HIS A 197 15.09 10.47 -5.87
N ALA A 198 14.49 9.29 -6.01
CA ALA A 198 14.29 8.33 -4.95
C ALA A 198 15.62 7.89 -4.31
N PHE A 199 16.61 7.49 -5.11
CA PHE A 199 17.94 7.11 -4.62
C PHE A 199 18.66 8.28 -3.96
N LYS A 200 18.60 9.49 -4.53
CA LYS A 200 19.17 10.69 -3.88
C LYS A 200 18.59 10.91 -2.48
N LYS A 201 17.26 10.82 -2.34
CA LYS A 201 16.59 10.94 -1.03
C LYS A 201 17.04 9.86 -0.07
N MET A 202 17.02 8.59 -0.51
CA MET A 202 17.43 7.47 0.33
C MET A 202 18.89 7.57 0.79
N ILE A 203 19.82 7.89 -0.11
CA ILE A 203 21.24 8.05 0.22
C ILE A 203 21.44 9.23 1.16
N GLY A 204 20.86 10.40 0.86
CA GLY A 204 20.99 11.58 1.72
C GLY A 204 20.47 11.34 3.15
N TYR A 205 19.56 10.39 3.33
CA TYR A 205 19.08 9.98 4.64
C TYR A 205 19.96 8.95 5.35
N MET A 206 20.60 8.05 4.61
CA MET A 206 21.48 7.01 5.17
C MET A 206 22.89 7.54 5.45
N GLU A 207 23.36 8.48 4.63
CA GLU A 207 24.70 9.05 4.68
C GLU A 207 24.62 10.59 4.70
N PRO A 208 24.18 11.20 5.82
CA PRO A 208 23.97 12.65 5.90
C PRO A 208 25.24 13.48 5.76
N SER A 209 26.40 12.87 6.00
CA SER A 209 27.73 13.49 5.85
C SER A 209 28.20 13.56 4.39
N LEU A 210 27.53 12.89 3.46
CA LEU A 210 27.92 12.87 2.06
C LEU A 210 27.58 14.19 1.38
N THR A 211 28.48 14.70 0.55
CA THR A 211 28.25 15.95 -0.18
C THR A 211 27.10 15.78 -1.20
N PRO A 212 26.39 16.86 -1.57
CA PRO A 212 25.35 16.80 -2.61
C PRO A 212 25.85 16.16 -3.92
N MET A 213 27.10 16.43 -4.30
CA MET A 213 27.73 15.81 -5.47
C MET A 213 27.98 14.30 -5.27
N GLY A 214 28.44 13.89 -4.09
CA GLY A 214 28.62 12.47 -3.77
C GLY A 214 27.30 11.69 -3.79
N ILE A 215 26.24 12.27 -3.25
CA ILE A 215 24.87 11.69 -3.30
C ILE A 215 24.43 11.51 -4.76
N ASP A 216 24.66 12.52 -5.59
CA ASP A 216 24.25 12.55 -6.99
C ASP A 216 25.01 11.53 -7.85
N ILE A 217 26.33 11.39 -7.64
CA ILE A 217 27.16 10.35 -8.30
C ILE A 217 26.67 8.95 -7.91
N LYS A 218 26.51 8.69 -6.60
CA LYS A 218 26.11 7.38 -6.09
C LYS A 218 24.70 7.00 -6.54
N ALA A 219 23.76 7.96 -6.53
CA ALA A 219 22.41 7.74 -7.02
C ALA A 219 22.39 7.38 -8.52
N ARG A 220 23.16 8.10 -9.34
CA ARG A 220 23.28 7.75 -10.78
C ARG A 220 23.90 6.38 -11.00
N GLN A 221 24.89 6.01 -10.20
CA GLN A 221 25.47 4.67 -10.27
C GLN A 221 24.41 3.60 -9.98
N MET A 222 23.61 3.78 -8.92
CA MET A 222 22.53 2.84 -8.58
C MET A 222 21.45 2.73 -9.67
N VAL A 223 21.09 3.84 -10.32
CA VAL A 223 20.17 3.82 -11.47
C VAL A 223 20.76 2.96 -12.60
N ARG A 224 22.03 3.19 -12.97
CA ARG A 224 22.69 2.39 -14.01
C ARG A 224 22.76 0.92 -13.65
N GLU A 225 23.03 0.61 -12.39
CA GLU A 225 23.06 -0.78 -11.93
C GLU A 225 21.68 -1.46 -12.07
N VAL A 226 20.59 -0.74 -11.82
CA VAL A 226 19.22 -1.24 -12.06
C VAL A 226 18.98 -1.41 -13.56
N GLU A 227 19.32 -0.42 -14.39
CA GLU A 227 19.17 -0.48 -15.85
C GLU A 227 19.92 -1.68 -16.43
N ASN A 228 21.18 -1.92 -16.02
CA ASN A 228 21.95 -3.09 -16.43
C ASN A 228 21.29 -4.42 -16.03
N ARG A 229 20.67 -4.49 -14.83
CA ARG A 229 19.93 -5.70 -14.42
C ARG A 229 18.64 -5.88 -15.22
N MET A 230 18.00 -4.79 -15.67
CA MET A 230 16.85 -4.83 -16.56
C MET A 230 17.25 -5.29 -17.97
N GLU A 231 18.43 -4.88 -18.46
CA GLU A 231 19.01 -5.37 -19.72
C GLU A 231 19.21 -6.89 -19.68
N ASN A 232 19.78 -7.42 -18.58
CA ASN A 232 19.92 -8.87 -18.40
C ASN A 232 18.57 -9.60 -18.40
N LEU A 233 17.55 -9.02 -17.74
CA LEU A 233 16.21 -9.57 -17.74
C LEU A 233 15.60 -9.56 -19.16
N PHE A 234 15.77 -8.47 -19.89
CA PHE A 234 15.32 -8.33 -21.27
C PHE A 234 15.92 -9.41 -22.18
N MET A 235 17.24 -9.65 -22.07
CA MET A 235 17.91 -10.71 -22.81
C MET A 235 17.32 -12.10 -22.50
N SER A 236 17.03 -12.38 -21.23
CA SER A 236 16.39 -13.65 -20.86
C SER A 236 14.97 -13.81 -21.44
N TYR A 237 14.25 -12.71 -21.67
CA TYR A 237 12.96 -12.73 -22.35
C TYR A 237 13.13 -12.95 -23.85
N LEU A 238 14.12 -12.33 -24.49
CA LEU A 238 14.44 -12.60 -25.90
C LEU A 238 14.78 -14.07 -26.11
N GLU A 239 15.73 -14.62 -25.35
CA GLU A 239 16.12 -16.03 -25.46
C GLU A 239 14.94 -17.00 -25.31
N ARG A 240 14.01 -16.66 -24.40
CA ARG A 240 12.83 -17.48 -24.11
C ARG A 240 11.73 -17.37 -25.16
N PHE A 241 11.55 -16.19 -25.76
CA PHE A 241 10.36 -15.88 -26.57
C PHE A 241 10.64 -15.55 -28.04
N ASP A 242 11.85 -15.18 -28.46
CA ASP A 242 12.20 -15.03 -29.88
C ASP A 242 12.14 -16.37 -30.61
N ASN A 243 12.53 -17.46 -29.96
CA ASN A 243 12.34 -18.81 -30.49
C ASN A 243 10.85 -19.20 -30.66
N ALA A 244 9.93 -18.46 -30.05
CA ALA A 244 8.49 -18.71 -30.08
C ALA A 244 7.68 -17.63 -30.82
N SER A 245 8.31 -16.52 -31.21
CA SER A 245 7.64 -15.29 -31.66
C SER A 245 8.40 -14.60 -32.79
N GLN A 246 8.85 -15.33 -33.81
CA GLN A 246 8.74 -14.70 -35.12
C GLN A 246 7.24 -14.45 -35.31
N ILE A 247 6.81 -13.22 -35.08
CA ILE A 247 5.62 -12.69 -35.73
C ILE A 247 5.98 -12.79 -37.21
N VAL A 248 5.72 -13.95 -37.79
CA VAL A 248 5.58 -14.09 -39.23
C VAL A 248 4.41 -13.17 -39.50
N ILE A 249 4.72 -11.95 -39.92
CA ILE A 249 3.75 -11.22 -40.71
C ILE A 249 3.63 -12.13 -41.92
N ASP A 250 2.55 -12.93 -41.93
CA ASP A 250 2.15 -13.71 -43.09
C ASP A 250 1.70 -12.65 -44.09
N VAL A 251 2.69 -12.01 -44.71
CA VAL A 251 2.48 -11.10 -45.80
C VAL A 251 2.10 -12.02 -46.95
N ASP A 252 0.81 -12.28 -47.10
CA ASP A 252 0.20 -12.83 -48.30
C ASP A 252 0.30 -11.76 -49.41
N ASP A 253 1.53 -11.39 -49.78
CA ASP A 253 1.85 -10.45 -50.85
C ASP A 253 3.00 -11.07 -51.63
N ASP A 254 2.73 -11.44 -52.89
CA ASP A 254 3.66 -11.89 -53.94
C ASP A 254 4.66 -10.78 -54.34
N ASN A 255 5.07 -9.96 -53.38
CA ASN A 255 5.83 -8.75 -53.60
C ASN A 255 7.25 -8.93 -53.09
N ASP A 256 8.01 -9.71 -53.85
CA ASP A 256 9.42 -10.02 -53.62
C ASP A 256 10.27 -8.76 -53.35
N PHE A 257 9.89 -7.62 -53.92
CA PHE A 257 10.56 -6.33 -53.67
C PHE A 257 10.37 -5.84 -52.23
N PHE A 258 9.18 -5.97 -51.65
CA PHE A 258 8.92 -5.58 -50.27
C PHE A 258 9.59 -6.57 -49.30
N GLY A 259 9.61 -7.86 -49.64
CA GLY A 259 10.36 -8.89 -48.92
C GLY A 259 11.86 -8.60 -48.88
N ASP A 260 12.47 -8.25 -50.02
CA ASP A 260 13.89 -7.86 -50.11
C ASP A 260 14.19 -6.57 -49.33
N PHE A 261 13.30 -5.57 -49.42
CA PHE A 261 13.40 -4.31 -48.64
C PHE A 261 13.36 -4.55 -47.12
N LEU A 262 12.47 -5.41 -46.63
CA LEU A 262 12.42 -5.78 -45.21
C LEU A 262 13.69 -6.50 -44.75
N CYS A 263 14.29 -7.32 -45.62
CA CYS A 263 15.55 -8.02 -45.34
C CYS A 263 16.76 -7.08 -45.37
N THR A 264 16.79 -6.07 -46.25
CA THR A 264 17.88 -5.09 -46.35
C THR A 264 17.81 -3.99 -45.29
N GLY A 265 16.62 -3.70 -44.73
CA GLY A 265 16.42 -2.69 -43.69
C GLY A 265 16.85 -3.12 -42.26
N GLY A 266 17.23 -4.37 -42.06
CA GLY A 266 17.71 -4.89 -40.78
C GLY A 266 19.12 -4.40 -40.48
N SER A 267 19.26 -3.24 -39.86
CA SER A 267 20.55 -2.87 -39.25
C SER A 267 20.90 -3.90 -38.18
N ASN A 268 22.17 -4.34 -38.14
CA ASN A 268 22.76 -5.19 -37.09
C ASN A 268 22.86 -4.43 -35.75
N SER A 269 21.82 -3.69 -35.35
CA SER A 269 21.76 -3.01 -34.05
C SER A 269 21.41 -4.03 -32.97
N ASP A 270 22.13 -3.97 -31.84
CA ASP A 270 21.83 -4.75 -30.64
C ASP A 270 20.32 -4.64 -30.30
N PRO A 271 19.60 -5.77 -30.13
CA PRO A 271 18.20 -5.77 -29.70
C PRO A 271 17.91 -4.88 -28.48
N ILE A 272 18.89 -4.76 -27.57
CA ILE A 272 18.83 -3.87 -26.40
C ILE A 272 18.73 -2.40 -26.86
N ASP A 273 19.55 -1.99 -27.81
CA ASP A 273 19.58 -0.62 -28.33
C ASP A 273 18.33 -0.30 -29.14
N LYS A 274 17.83 -1.29 -29.90
CA LYS A 274 16.64 -1.12 -30.76
C LYS A 274 15.37 -0.92 -29.94
N GLU A 275 15.18 -1.71 -28.89
CA GLU A 275 13.92 -1.75 -28.13
C GLU A 275 14.05 -1.12 -26.74
N LEU A 276 14.84 -1.72 -25.85
CA LEU A 276 14.86 -1.35 -24.44
C LEU A 276 15.42 0.06 -24.20
N ARG A 277 16.58 0.41 -24.79
CA ARG A 277 17.15 1.76 -24.63
C ARG A 277 16.30 2.83 -25.30
N THR A 278 15.62 2.49 -26.40
CA THR A 278 14.65 3.38 -27.05
C THR A 278 13.47 3.65 -26.11
N TYR A 279 12.93 2.60 -25.49
CA TYR A 279 11.88 2.73 -24.48
C TYR A 279 12.31 3.57 -23.28
N LEU A 280 13.50 3.33 -22.70
CA LEU A 280 13.98 4.07 -21.54
C LEU A 280 14.24 5.57 -21.81
N LYS A 281 14.25 5.98 -23.08
CA LYS A 281 14.36 7.38 -23.53
C LYS A 281 13.03 8.01 -23.95
N GLU A 282 11.93 7.27 -23.86
CA GLU A 282 10.60 7.82 -24.16
C GLU A 282 10.25 9.00 -23.26
N ASN A 283 9.27 9.78 -23.70
CA ASN A 283 8.79 10.89 -22.87
C ASN A 283 7.74 10.41 -21.87
N ILE A 284 7.86 10.92 -20.65
CA ILE A 284 6.90 10.72 -19.56
C ILE A 284 5.48 11.11 -20.02
N VAL A 285 4.53 10.20 -19.81
CA VAL A 285 3.11 10.44 -20.13
C VAL A 285 2.44 11.19 -18.97
N ASN A 286 1.74 12.29 -19.26
CA ASN A 286 1.00 13.06 -18.25
C ASN A 286 -0.18 12.27 -17.66
N TYR A 287 -0.26 12.22 -16.33
CA TYR A 287 -1.31 11.51 -15.60
C TYR A 287 -2.68 12.16 -15.82
N LYS A 288 -3.54 11.51 -16.60
CA LYS A 288 -5.00 11.75 -16.52
C LYS A 288 -5.60 10.75 -15.53
N LYS A 289 -6.69 11.15 -14.86
CA LYS A 289 -7.35 10.40 -13.78
C LYS A 289 -7.72 8.95 -14.17
N ASP A 290 -7.87 8.69 -15.46
CA ASP A 290 -8.29 7.40 -16.04
C ASP A 290 -7.18 6.67 -16.82
N PHE A 291 -5.91 7.03 -16.61
CA PHE A 291 -4.80 6.39 -17.30
C PHE A 291 -4.61 4.92 -16.85
N SER A 292 -4.69 4.00 -17.83
CA SER A 292 -4.41 2.58 -17.63
C SER A 292 -3.02 2.22 -18.17
N ILE A 293 -2.06 1.99 -17.26
CA ILE A 293 -0.69 1.59 -17.62
C ILE A 293 -0.67 0.30 -18.46
N LEU A 294 -1.51 -0.70 -18.09
CA LEU A 294 -1.64 -1.94 -18.85
C LEU A 294 -2.33 -1.70 -20.21
N GLY A 295 -3.27 -0.75 -20.26
CA GLY A 295 -3.89 -0.31 -21.51
C GLY A 295 -2.88 0.31 -22.47
N TRP A 296 -1.95 1.13 -21.95
CA TRP A 296 -0.87 1.71 -22.74
C TRP A 296 0.06 0.63 -23.32
N TRP A 297 0.49 -0.33 -22.48
CA TRP A 297 1.33 -1.44 -22.92
C TRP A 297 0.65 -2.33 -23.96
N ARG A 298 -0.67 -2.50 -23.86
CA ARG A 298 -1.46 -3.23 -24.86
C ARG A 298 -1.40 -2.58 -26.25
N VAL A 299 -1.43 -1.25 -26.33
CA VAL A 299 -1.37 -0.51 -27.60
C VAL A 299 0.06 -0.47 -28.16
N ASN A 300 1.07 -0.41 -27.30
CA ASN A 300 2.47 -0.28 -27.70
C ASN A 300 3.23 -1.60 -27.88
N VAL A 301 2.54 -2.74 -27.79
CA VAL A 301 3.15 -4.07 -27.96
C VAL A 301 3.84 -4.25 -29.31
N ILE A 302 3.33 -3.62 -30.37
CA ILE A 302 3.94 -3.72 -31.70
C ILE A 302 5.29 -2.98 -31.75
N ARG A 303 5.41 -1.88 -31.00
CA ARG A 303 6.62 -1.04 -30.97
C ARG A 303 7.68 -1.58 -30.01
N PHE A 304 7.24 -2.17 -28.89
CA PHE A 304 8.09 -2.71 -27.84
C PHE A 304 7.62 -4.12 -27.42
N PRO A 305 7.77 -5.14 -28.30
CA PRO A 305 7.19 -6.46 -28.07
C PRO A 305 7.72 -7.17 -26.82
N THR A 306 9.02 -7.09 -26.58
CA THR A 306 9.69 -7.75 -25.45
C THR A 306 9.46 -6.98 -24.17
N VAL A 307 9.60 -5.65 -24.19
CA VAL A 307 9.36 -4.80 -23.01
C VAL A 307 7.88 -4.85 -22.61
N ALA A 308 6.94 -4.86 -23.56
CA ALA A 308 5.52 -5.01 -23.27
C ALA A 308 5.20 -6.36 -22.61
N ARG A 309 5.89 -7.44 -23.01
CA ARG A 309 5.79 -8.75 -22.36
C ARG A 309 6.31 -8.71 -20.93
N MET A 310 7.50 -8.11 -20.71
CA MET A 310 8.02 -7.87 -19.36
C MET A 310 7.06 -7.03 -18.52
N ALA A 311 6.50 -5.96 -19.07
CA ALA A 311 5.54 -5.08 -18.41
C ALA A 311 4.29 -5.84 -17.97
N LYS A 312 3.73 -6.69 -18.84
CA LYS A 312 2.57 -7.51 -18.54
C LYS A 312 2.81 -8.42 -17.33
N ASP A 313 3.97 -9.08 -17.29
CA ASP A 313 4.28 -10.04 -16.23
C ASP A 313 4.65 -9.34 -14.92
N ILE A 314 5.44 -8.26 -15.00
CA ILE A 314 5.98 -7.55 -13.84
C ILE A 314 4.92 -6.65 -13.20
N LEU A 315 4.16 -5.88 -13.98
CA LEU A 315 3.14 -4.98 -13.44
C LEU A 315 1.92 -5.72 -12.87
N ALA A 316 1.73 -6.99 -13.25
CA ALA A 316 0.71 -7.87 -12.69
C ALA A 316 1.06 -8.39 -11.27
N ILE A 317 2.31 -8.26 -10.84
CA ILE A 317 2.73 -8.69 -9.49
C ILE A 317 1.97 -7.87 -8.44
N GLN A 318 1.30 -8.57 -7.52
CA GLN A 318 0.58 -7.91 -6.43
C GLN A 318 1.56 -7.34 -5.38
N ILE A 319 1.33 -6.09 -4.99
CA ILE A 319 2.10 -5.38 -3.96
C ILE A 319 1.90 -5.94 -2.54
N SER A 320 0.83 -6.70 -2.32
CA SER A 320 0.43 -7.22 -1.01
C SER A 320 -0.21 -8.60 -1.10
N SER A 321 0.11 -9.47 -0.15
CA SER A 321 -0.56 -10.77 0.06
C SER A 321 -2.00 -10.63 0.56
N MET A 322 -2.48 -9.43 0.85
CA MET A 322 -3.83 -9.24 1.39
C MET A 322 -4.94 -9.67 0.42
N ALA A 323 -4.67 -9.69 -0.89
CA ALA A 323 -5.60 -10.26 -1.86
C ALA A 323 -5.84 -11.76 -1.60
N SER A 324 -4.76 -12.52 -1.39
CA SER A 324 -4.87 -13.94 -1.03
C SER A 324 -5.44 -14.14 0.37
N GLU A 325 -5.06 -13.32 1.37
CA GLU A 325 -5.66 -13.38 2.72
C GLU A 325 -7.17 -13.09 2.70
N SER A 326 -7.64 -12.19 1.83
CA SER A 326 -9.07 -11.92 1.65
C SER A 326 -9.79 -13.10 1.00
N ALA A 327 -9.17 -13.74 0.01
CA ALA A 327 -9.68 -14.99 -0.58
C ALA A 327 -9.74 -16.11 0.46
N PHE A 328 -8.69 -16.29 1.28
CA PHE A 328 -8.67 -17.27 2.37
C PHE A 328 -9.68 -16.95 3.48
N SER A 329 -9.88 -15.67 3.83
CA SER A 329 -10.90 -15.29 4.83
C SER A 329 -12.32 -15.52 4.31
N THR A 330 -12.55 -15.34 3.01
CA THR A 330 -13.84 -15.65 2.38
C THR A 330 -14.03 -17.17 2.36
N CYS A 331 -12.98 -17.90 1.97
CA CYS A 331 -12.93 -19.36 2.02
C CYS A 331 -13.22 -19.91 3.42
N GLY A 332 -12.61 -19.39 4.48
CA GLY A 332 -12.87 -19.84 5.86
C GLY A 332 -14.28 -19.56 6.38
N ARG A 333 -15.05 -18.68 5.73
CA ARG A 333 -16.50 -18.52 6.00
C ARG A 333 -17.35 -19.53 5.23
N VAL A 334 -16.85 -20.02 4.10
CA VAL A 334 -17.51 -21.02 3.23
C VAL A 334 -17.16 -22.45 3.66
N VAL A 335 -15.93 -22.65 4.13
CA VAL A 335 -15.35 -23.90 4.62
C VAL A 335 -15.19 -23.74 6.13
N SER A 336 -16.24 -23.99 6.89
CA SER A 336 -16.11 -24.06 8.36
C SER A 336 -15.62 -25.44 8.76
N GLU A 337 -14.85 -25.50 9.85
CA GLU A 337 -14.27 -26.74 10.43
C GLU A 337 -15.33 -27.78 10.80
N TYR A 338 -16.62 -27.39 10.85
CA TYR A 338 -17.72 -28.23 11.30
C TYR A 338 -18.88 -28.41 10.30
N GLN A 339 -18.90 -27.76 9.12
CA GLN A 339 -20.13 -27.80 8.28
C GLN A 339 -19.99 -28.06 6.76
N THR A 340 -18.81 -28.25 6.16
CA THR A 340 -18.76 -28.65 4.73
C THR A 340 -17.53 -29.49 4.37
N SER A 341 -17.74 -30.72 3.88
CA SER A 341 -16.68 -31.57 3.29
C SER A 341 -16.48 -31.25 1.79
N LEU A 342 -16.29 -29.98 1.45
CA LEU A 342 -15.98 -29.62 0.06
C LEU A 342 -14.54 -30.06 -0.24
N SER A 343 -14.34 -30.71 -1.38
CA SER A 343 -12.99 -31.03 -1.85
C SER A 343 -12.25 -29.73 -2.18
N THR A 344 -10.93 -29.75 -2.06
CA THR A 344 -10.06 -28.61 -2.38
C THR A 344 -10.30 -28.07 -3.80
N LEU A 345 -10.58 -28.96 -4.76
CA LEU A 345 -10.92 -28.59 -6.14
C LEU A 345 -12.23 -27.82 -6.27
N ILE A 346 -13.27 -28.21 -5.52
CA ILE A 346 -14.57 -27.52 -5.57
C ILE A 346 -14.45 -26.15 -4.90
N VAL A 347 -13.70 -26.06 -3.79
CA VAL A 347 -13.42 -24.78 -3.12
C VAL A 347 -12.68 -23.83 -4.06
N GLU A 348 -11.65 -24.30 -4.75
CA GLU A 348 -10.91 -23.52 -5.74
C GLU A 348 -11.82 -23.06 -6.89
N ALA A 349 -12.59 -23.97 -7.48
CA ALA A 349 -13.52 -23.63 -8.57
C ALA A 349 -14.58 -22.60 -8.15
N LEU A 350 -15.12 -22.69 -6.93
CA LEU A 350 -16.09 -21.72 -6.41
C LEU A 350 -15.47 -20.34 -6.18
N LEU A 351 -14.25 -20.28 -5.62
CA LEU A 351 -13.53 -19.02 -5.42
C LEU A 351 -13.17 -18.36 -6.76
N CYS A 352 -12.62 -19.13 -7.70
CA CYS A 352 -12.30 -18.65 -9.05
C CYS A 352 -13.54 -18.14 -9.78
N ASN A 353 -14.66 -18.88 -9.73
CA ASN A 353 -15.91 -18.46 -10.34
C ASN A 353 -16.48 -17.20 -9.68
N GLN A 354 -16.41 -17.07 -8.35
CA GLN A 354 -16.86 -15.87 -7.65
C GLN A 354 -16.06 -14.63 -8.09
N ASP A 355 -14.73 -14.75 -8.19
CA ASP A 355 -13.88 -13.64 -8.62
C ASP A 355 -14.07 -13.30 -10.10
N TRP A 356 -14.25 -14.30 -10.97
CA TRP A 356 -14.61 -14.09 -12.37
C TRP A 356 -15.94 -13.39 -12.53
N VAL A 357 -17.00 -13.86 -11.86
CA VAL A 357 -18.34 -13.24 -11.92
C VAL A 357 -18.29 -11.80 -11.43
N ARG A 358 -17.59 -11.51 -10.32
CA ARG A 358 -17.41 -10.14 -9.82
C ARG A 358 -16.71 -9.24 -10.83
N LYS A 359 -15.66 -9.74 -11.49
CA LYS A 359 -14.92 -8.97 -12.50
C LYS A 359 -15.79 -8.72 -13.73
N SER A 360 -16.54 -9.72 -14.19
CA SER A 360 -17.47 -9.58 -15.32
C SER A 360 -18.60 -8.61 -15.03
N ILE A 361 -19.18 -8.61 -13.82
CA ILE A 361 -20.22 -7.67 -13.42
C ILE A 361 -19.68 -6.24 -13.38
N ASN A 362 -18.49 -6.02 -12.81
CA ASN A 362 -17.88 -4.69 -12.79
C ASN A 362 -17.59 -4.18 -14.22
N LEU A 363 -17.12 -5.05 -15.12
CA LEU A 363 -16.92 -4.72 -16.54
C LEU A 363 -18.24 -4.35 -17.24
N ILE A 364 -19.37 -4.97 -16.84
CA ILE A 364 -20.69 -4.64 -17.41
C ILE A 364 -21.17 -3.28 -16.89
N ILE A 365 -20.99 -2.99 -15.59
CA ILE A 365 -21.41 -1.71 -14.99
C ILE A 365 -20.57 -0.55 -15.55
N ASP A 366 -19.25 -0.72 -15.66
CA ASP A 366 -18.35 0.31 -16.22
C ASP A 366 -18.68 0.61 -17.70
N ASN A 367 -19.20 -0.36 -18.46
CA ASN A 367 -19.61 -0.16 -19.86
C ASN A 367 -21.00 0.50 -20.02
N ILE A 368 -21.82 0.55 -18.96
CA ILE A 368 -23.16 1.19 -19.00
C ILE A 368 -23.05 2.68 -18.67
N ASP A 369 -22.06 3.08 -17.87
CA ASP A 369 -21.80 4.49 -17.54
C ASP A 369 -21.08 5.26 -18.68
N ASP A 370 -20.61 4.56 -19.72
CA ASP A 370 -19.94 5.11 -20.91
C ASP A 370 -20.85 5.18 -22.17
N THR A 371 -22.17 4.95 -22.03
CA THR A 371 -23.20 5.16 -23.08
C THR A 371 -24.24 6.16 -22.64
#